data_AF-A0A060XBG0-F1
#
_entry.id   AF-A0A060XBG0-F1
#
_cell.length_a   1.000
_cell.length_b   1.000
_cell.length_c   1.000
_cell.angle_alpha   90.00
_cell.angle_beta   90.00
_cell.angle_gamma   90.00
#
_symmetry.space_group_name_H-M   'P 1'
#
loop_
_entity.id
_entity.type
_entity.pdbx_description
1 polymer ?
#
loop_
_entity_poly.entity_id
_entity_poly.type
_entity_poly.pdbx_seq_one_letter_code
_entity_poly.pdbx_strand_id
1 'polypeptide(L)'
;MGKLPRSPKEPLISGWLFFRYLAIGGYVGAATVAAAAWWFLYSEDGPGVSFYQLSHFMQCHEENEDFVGVHCEVFEAAPPMTMALSVLVTIEMCNALNSLSENQSLLRMPPWSNLWLVGAMSLSMSLHFVIIYVDPMPMIFKLTHLNVEKWMVVLKLSFPVILIDEVLKFVARNYLEVADDNLVSKKWD
;
A
#
# COMPACT_ATOMS: atom_id res chain seq x y z
N MET A 1 17.78 31.11 -1.43
CA MET A 1 16.94 31.60 -0.33
C MET A 1 15.93 32.62 -0.88
N GLY A 2 15.02 32.18 -1.76
CA GLY A 2 14.10 33.10 -2.47
C GLY A 2 12.65 33.08 -1.97
N LYS A 3 12.31 32.21 -1.01
CA LYS A 3 10.96 32.13 -0.42
C LYS A 3 10.90 32.92 0.88
N LEU A 4 9.75 33.57 1.13
CA LEU A 4 9.44 34.28 2.36
C LEU A 4 9.41 33.31 3.56
N PRO A 5 9.62 33.80 4.80
CA PRO A 5 9.46 32.99 6.01
C PRO A 5 8.07 32.38 6.10
N ARG A 6 8.01 31.09 6.48
CA ARG A 6 6.75 30.34 6.65
C ARG A 6 5.85 31.01 7.70
N SER A 7 4.55 31.10 7.43
CA SER A 7 3.58 31.64 8.40
C SER A 7 3.36 30.67 9.57
N PRO A 8 3.30 31.14 10.83
CA PRO A 8 2.99 30.26 11.98
C PRO A 8 1.61 29.62 11.95
N LYS A 9 0.68 30.15 11.14
CA LYS A 9 -0.70 29.65 11.01
C LYS A 9 -0.89 28.71 9.81
N GLU A 10 0.16 28.47 9.04
CA GLU A 10 0.06 27.61 7.85
C GLU A 10 -0.03 26.14 8.27
N PRO A 11 -1.12 25.43 7.90
CA PRO A 11 -1.28 24.03 8.27
C PRO A 11 -0.19 23.16 7.61
N LEU A 12 0.13 22.03 8.24
CA LEU A 12 1.06 21.04 7.66
C LEU A 12 0.44 20.30 6.47
N ILE A 13 -0.88 20.11 6.48
CA ILE A 13 -1.62 19.42 5.44
C ILE A 13 -2.69 20.37 4.90
N SER A 14 -2.57 20.74 3.62
CA SER A 14 -3.58 21.52 2.90
C SER A 14 -4.77 20.64 2.49
N GLY A 15 -5.89 21.24 2.07
CA GLY A 15 -7.08 20.48 1.68
C GLY A 15 -6.81 19.46 0.57
N TRP A 16 -6.02 19.82 -0.44
CA TRP A 16 -5.65 18.89 -1.51
C TRP A 16 -4.69 17.80 -1.03
N LEU A 17 -3.70 18.16 -0.22
CA LEU A 17 -2.75 17.18 0.32
C LEU A 17 -3.46 16.16 1.23
N PHE A 18 -4.48 16.59 1.96
CA PHE A 18 -5.35 15.70 2.74
C PHE A 18 -6.09 14.70 1.85
N PHE A 19 -6.75 15.17 0.79
CA PHE A 19 -7.45 14.29 -0.16
C PHE A 19 -6.49 13.28 -0.81
N ARG A 20 -5.30 13.72 -1.19
CA ARG A 20 -4.26 12.85 -1.77
C ARG A 20 -3.90 11.71 -0.81
N TYR A 21 -3.62 12.00 0.45
CA TYR A 21 -3.31 10.95 1.44
C TYR A 21 -4.51 10.06 1.76
N LEU A 22 -5.73 10.60 1.75
CA LEU A 22 -6.94 9.81 1.93
C LEU A 22 -7.14 8.80 0.78
N ALA A 23 -6.93 9.22 -0.46
CA ALA A 23 -7.05 8.35 -1.64
C ALA A 23 -5.98 7.24 -1.64
N ILE A 24 -4.73 7.59 -1.34
CA ILE A 24 -3.62 6.63 -1.24
C ILE A 24 -3.88 5.66 -0.08
N GLY A 25 -4.25 6.15 1.10
CA GLY A 25 -4.56 5.31 2.26
C GLY A 25 -5.74 4.36 2.01
N GLY A 26 -6.79 4.83 1.33
CA GLY A 26 -7.91 3.99 0.91
C GLY A 26 -7.47 2.88 -0.05
N TYR A 27 -6.57 3.19 -0.98
CA TYR A 27 -5.97 2.17 -1.86
C TYR A 27 -5.14 1.15 -1.08
N VAL A 28 -4.30 1.58 -0.13
CA VAL A 28 -3.51 0.66 0.71
C VAL A 28 -4.41 -0.30 1.48
N GLY A 29 -5.49 0.20 2.09
CA GLY A 29 -6.46 -0.62 2.80
C GLY A 29 -7.14 -1.64 1.89
N ALA A 30 -7.60 -1.21 0.71
CA ALA A 30 -8.23 -2.10 -0.25
C ALA A 30 -7.25 -3.16 -0.80
N ALA A 31 -6.02 -2.77 -1.13
CA ALA A 31 -5.01 -3.66 -1.69
C ALA A 31 -4.56 -4.75 -0.71
N THR A 32 -4.40 -4.40 0.57
CA THR A 32 -4.00 -5.37 1.61
C THR A 32 -5.11 -6.39 1.89
N VAL A 33 -6.36 -5.96 2.00
CA VAL A 33 -7.53 -6.85 2.14
C VAL A 33 -7.71 -7.72 0.90
N ALA A 34 -7.57 -7.13 -0.30
CA ALA A 34 -7.66 -7.88 -1.55
C ALA A 34 -6.56 -8.94 -1.68
N ALA A 35 -5.35 -8.69 -1.20
CA ALA A 35 -4.26 -9.66 -1.22
C ALA A 35 -4.54 -10.87 -0.32
N ALA A 36 -5.07 -10.64 0.89
CA ALA A 36 -5.50 -11.71 1.77
C ALA A 36 -6.68 -12.49 1.19
N ALA A 37 -7.71 -11.80 0.69
CA ALA A 37 -8.87 -12.42 0.07
C ALA A 37 -8.50 -13.22 -1.19
N TRP A 38 -7.55 -12.73 -1.99
CA TRP A 38 -7.06 -13.45 -3.18
C TRP A 38 -6.53 -14.84 -2.82
N TRP A 39 -5.82 -14.98 -1.69
CA TRP A 39 -5.33 -16.29 -1.26
C TRP A 39 -6.46 -17.27 -0.97
N PHE A 40 -7.54 -16.81 -0.31
CA PHE A 40 -8.70 -17.65 0.00
C PHE A 40 -9.51 -18.06 -1.24
N LEU A 41 -9.66 -17.14 -2.19
CA LEU A 41 -10.59 -17.29 -3.32
C LEU A 41 -9.95 -17.89 -4.57
N TYR A 42 -8.68 -17.57 -4.85
CA TYR A 42 -8.08 -17.77 -6.17
C TYR A 42 -6.69 -18.42 -6.18
N SER A 43 -6.03 -18.58 -5.03
CA SER A 43 -4.69 -19.21 -4.98
C SER A 43 -4.80 -20.71 -5.21
N GLU A 44 -3.88 -21.29 -5.99
CA GLU A 44 -3.85 -22.72 -6.28
C GLU A 44 -3.67 -23.59 -5.03
N ASP A 45 -2.86 -23.10 -4.08
CA ASP A 45 -2.63 -23.72 -2.77
C ASP A 45 -3.57 -23.22 -1.65
N GLY A 46 -4.55 -22.38 -2.00
CA GLY A 46 -5.59 -21.91 -1.10
C GLY A 46 -6.78 -22.88 -1.04
N PRO A 47 -7.72 -22.69 -0.08
CA PRO A 47 -8.89 -23.55 0.06
C PRO A 47 -9.94 -23.36 -1.06
N GLY A 48 -9.82 -22.34 -1.90
CA GLY A 48 -10.75 -22.08 -3.01
C GLY A 48 -12.19 -21.82 -2.54
N VAL A 49 -12.35 -21.13 -1.41
CA VAL A 49 -13.68 -20.84 -0.83
C VAL A 49 -14.40 -19.76 -1.63
N SER A 50 -15.73 -19.72 -1.51
CA SER A 50 -16.53 -18.63 -2.06
C SER A 50 -16.41 -17.34 -1.23
N PHE A 51 -16.69 -16.19 -1.85
CA PHE A 51 -16.73 -14.91 -1.13
C PHE A 51 -17.76 -14.89 0.00
N TYR A 52 -18.86 -15.62 -0.15
CA TYR A 52 -19.88 -15.75 0.90
C TYR A 52 -19.32 -16.46 2.13
N GLN A 53 -18.67 -17.61 1.94
CA GLN A 53 -18.02 -18.36 3.02
C GLN A 53 -16.92 -17.53 3.70
N LEU A 54 -16.12 -16.78 2.92
CA LEU A 54 -15.08 -15.92 3.47
C LEU A 54 -15.63 -14.76 4.30
N SER A 55 -16.71 -14.11 3.86
CA SER A 55 -17.34 -13.01 4.61
C SER A 55 -18.08 -13.48 5.87
N HIS A 56 -18.51 -14.74 5.90
CA HIS A 56 -19.24 -15.35 7.02
C HIS A 56 -18.39 -16.38 7.80
N PHE A 57 -17.06 -16.26 7.77
CA PHE A 57 -16.15 -17.26 8.37
C PHE A 57 -16.40 -17.55 9.86
N MET A 58 -16.91 -16.58 10.64
CA MET A 58 -17.26 -16.77 12.06
C MET A 58 -18.43 -17.75 12.28
N GLN A 59 -19.18 -18.07 11.23
CA GLN A 59 -20.26 -19.06 11.25
C GLN A 59 -19.78 -20.45 10.82
N CYS A 60 -18.46 -20.67 10.69
CA CYS A 60 -17.91 -21.98 10.34
C CYS A 60 -18.01 -22.92 11.56
N HIS A 61 -18.84 -23.95 11.43
CA HIS A 61 -18.98 -25.06 12.38
C HIS A 61 -19.41 -26.32 11.63
N GLU A 62 -19.17 -27.51 12.20
CA GLU A 62 -19.36 -28.80 11.52
C GLU A 62 -20.81 -29.05 11.06
N GLU A 63 -21.79 -28.41 11.68
CA GLU A 63 -23.22 -28.58 11.37
C GLU A 63 -23.73 -27.61 10.27
N ASN A 64 -22.91 -26.67 9.81
CA ASN A 64 -23.33 -25.67 8.83
C ASN A 64 -23.18 -26.20 7.40
N GLU A 65 -24.30 -26.38 6.70
CA GLU A 65 -24.34 -26.87 5.32
C GLU A 65 -23.56 -25.96 4.34
N ASP A 66 -23.45 -24.66 4.65
CA ASP A 66 -22.74 -23.68 3.82
C ASP A 66 -21.21 -23.88 3.81
N PHE A 67 -20.65 -24.63 4.76
CA PHE A 67 -19.20 -24.86 4.92
C PHE A 67 -18.79 -26.33 4.68
N VAL A 68 -19.66 -27.13 4.06
CA VAL A 68 -19.37 -28.54 3.76
C VAL A 68 -18.12 -28.66 2.89
N GLY A 69 -17.12 -29.41 3.38
CA GLY A 69 -15.85 -29.63 2.69
C GLY A 69 -14.76 -28.58 2.97
N VAL A 70 -15.01 -27.60 3.83
CA VAL A 70 -14.02 -26.59 4.26
C VAL A 70 -13.59 -26.85 5.71
N HIS A 71 -12.28 -26.96 5.95
CA HIS A 71 -11.75 -27.03 7.32
C HIS A 71 -11.67 -25.63 7.94
N CYS A 72 -12.41 -25.38 9.03
CA CYS A 72 -12.50 -24.04 9.64
C CYS A 72 -11.16 -23.45 10.09
N GLU A 73 -10.17 -24.29 10.42
CA GLU A 73 -8.81 -23.86 10.78
C GLU A 73 -8.12 -23.07 9.66
N VAL A 74 -8.55 -23.23 8.40
CA VAL A 74 -7.96 -22.51 7.26
C VAL A 74 -8.15 -20.99 7.35
N PHE A 75 -9.19 -20.53 8.05
CA PHE A 75 -9.44 -19.09 8.23
C PHE A 75 -8.44 -18.42 9.19
N GLU A 76 -7.71 -19.20 9.99
CA GLU A 76 -6.64 -18.71 10.88
C GLU A 76 -5.23 -18.90 10.29
N ALA A 77 -5.14 -19.28 9.01
CA ALA A 77 -3.86 -19.59 8.38
C ALA A 77 -2.93 -18.37 8.22
N ALA A 78 -1.62 -18.61 8.25
CA ALA A 78 -0.57 -17.61 8.07
C ALA A 78 -0.41 -17.00 6.64
N PRO A 79 -0.64 -17.72 5.53
CA PRO A 79 -0.48 -17.18 4.17
C PRO A 79 -1.24 -15.87 3.88
N PRO A 80 -2.54 -15.71 4.18
CA PRO A 80 -3.28 -14.48 3.87
C PRO A 80 -2.75 -13.28 4.63
N MET A 81 -2.34 -13.46 5.90
CA MET A 81 -1.69 -12.40 6.70
C MET A 81 -0.34 -11.99 6.10
N THR A 82 0.45 -12.96 5.63
CA THR A 82 1.74 -12.70 4.98
C THR A 82 1.57 -11.94 3.66
N MET A 83 0.55 -12.29 2.87
CA MET A 83 0.20 -11.59 1.63
C MET A 83 -0.19 -10.14 1.90
N ALA A 84 -1.07 -9.89 2.87
CA ALA A 84 -1.47 -8.55 3.27
C ALA A 84 -0.28 -7.72 3.78
N LEU A 85 0.54 -8.28 4.67
CA LEU A 85 1.73 -7.60 5.19
C LEU A 85 2.74 -7.28 4.09
N SER A 86 2.97 -8.21 3.15
CA SER A 86 3.91 -8.00 2.05
C SER A 86 3.43 -6.93 1.07
N VAL A 87 2.12 -6.85 0.80
CA VAL A 87 1.53 -5.76 0.01
C VAL A 87 1.68 -4.42 0.75
N LEU A 88 1.41 -4.39 2.05
CA LEU A 88 1.58 -3.19 2.88
C LEU A 88 3.02 -2.69 2.80
N VAL A 89 4.00 -3.53 3.12
CA VAL A 89 5.44 -3.16 3.11
C VAL A 89 5.86 -2.69 1.72
N THR A 90 5.47 -3.40 0.66
CA THR A 90 5.83 -3.03 -0.71
C THR A 90 5.20 -1.69 -1.12
N ILE A 91 3.94 -1.44 -0.75
CA ILE A 91 3.27 -0.15 -0.99
C ILE A 91 3.96 0.97 -0.22
N GLU A 92 4.32 0.77 1.05
CA GLU A 92 5.01 1.80 1.84
C GLU A 92 6.38 2.15 1.26
N MET A 93 7.11 1.17 0.71
CA MET A 93 8.35 1.42 -0.01
C MET A 93 8.12 2.26 -1.28
N CYS A 94 7.04 2.00 -2.02
CA CYS A 94 6.64 2.83 -3.16
C CYS A 94 6.18 4.23 -2.72
N ASN A 95 5.45 4.36 -1.62
CA ASN A 95 5.01 5.62 -1.04
C ASN A 95 6.19 6.45 -0.52
N ALA A 96 7.24 5.81 -0.02
CA ALA A 96 8.48 6.48 0.38
C ALA A 96 9.16 7.18 -0.82
N LEU A 97 9.16 6.53 -2.00
CA LEU A 97 9.63 7.15 -3.25
C LEU A 97 8.75 8.34 -3.64
N ASN A 98 7.43 8.15 -3.58
CA ASN A 98 6.47 9.22 -3.85
C ASN A 98 6.61 10.41 -2.90
N SER A 99 7.11 10.18 -1.69
CA SER A 99 7.34 11.22 -0.66
C SER A 99 8.66 11.97 -0.85
N LEU A 100 9.51 11.57 -1.80
CA LEU A 100 10.74 12.31 -2.16
C LEU A 100 10.43 13.73 -2.65
N SER A 101 9.26 13.92 -3.26
CA SER A 101 8.76 15.22 -3.66
C SER A 101 7.27 15.36 -3.39
N GLU A 102 6.89 16.52 -2.89
CA GLU A 102 5.48 16.87 -2.77
C GLU A 102 4.82 16.97 -4.16
N ASN A 103 5.38 17.77 -5.07
CA ASN A 103 4.73 18.08 -6.35
C ASN A 103 5.53 17.65 -7.58
N GLN A 104 6.82 17.33 -7.48
CA GLN A 104 7.59 16.89 -8.66
C GLN A 104 7.36 15.40 -8.93
N SER A 105 7.28 15.06 -10.22
CA SER A 105 7.18 13.68 -10.68
C SER A 105 8.49 12.93 -10.41
N LEU A 106 8.39 11.63 -10.12
CA LEU A 106 9.50 10.68 -10.05
C LEU A 106 10.33 10.63 -11.35
N LEU A 107 9.74 10.95 -12.50
CA LEU A 107 10.47 11.06 -13.77
C LEU A 107 11.44 12.25 -13.77
N ARG A 108 11.11 13.32 -13.03
CA ARG A 108 11.94 14.53 -12.95
C ARG A 108 12.92 14.47 -11.79
N MET A 109 12.52 13.86 -10.67
CA MET A 109 13.41 13.55 -9.55
C MET A 109 13.51 12.04 -9.38
N PRO A 110 14.53 11.42 -10.00
CA PRO A 110 14.67 9.99 -9.92
C PRO A 110 15.01 9.52 -8.49
N PRO A 111 14.72 8.25 -8.16
CA PRO A 111 14.86 7.72 -6.80
C PRO A 111 16.31 7.75 -6.27
N TRP A 112 17.32 7.68 -7.15
CA TRP A 112 18.73 7.79 -6.78
C TRP A 112 19.17 9.21 -6.38
N SER A 113 18.28 10.21 -6.44
CA SER A 113 18.58 11.55 -5.93
C SER A 113 18.86 11.56 -4.42
N ASN A 114 18.35 10.56 -3.69
CA ASN A 114 18.64 10.35 -2.27
C ASN A 114 19.09 8.89 -2.02
N LEU A 115 20.40 8.66 -2.04
CA LEU A 115 20.99 7.33 -1.79
C LEU A 115 20.69 6.80 -0.39
N TRP A 116 20.50 7.67 0.61
CA TRP A 116 20.12 7.25 1.96
C TRP A 116 18.70 6.66 1.98
N LEU A 117 17.77 7.25 1.22
CA LEU A 117 16.42 6.71 1.08
C LEU A 117 16.45 5.33 0.42
N VAL A 118 17.20 5.19 -0.68
CA VAL A 118 17.35 3.89 -1.36
C VAL A 118 17.98 2.84 -0.43
N GLY A 119 18.98 3.22 0.35
CA GLY A 119 19.59 2.36 1.36
C GLY A 119 18.60 1.93 2.45
N ALA A 120 17.81 2.87 2.99
CA ALA A 120 16.79 2.58 3.99
C ALA A 120 15.68 1.66 3.45
N MET A 121 15.22 1.87 2.22
CA MET A 121 14.26 1.01 1.56
C MET A 121 14.81 -0.41 1.32
N SER A 122 16.06 -0.50 0.85
CA SER A 122 16.72 -1.79 0.63
C SER A 122 16.89 -2.56 1.93
N LEU A 123 17.25 -1.87 3.02
CA LEU A 123 17.32 -2.47 4.35
C LEU A 123 15.95 -2.91 4.85
N SER A 124 14.90 -2.11 4.65
CA SER A 124 13.53 -2.45 5.06
C SER A 124 13.02 -3.69 4.33
N MET A 125 13.21 -3.78 3.01
CA MET A 125 12.88 -4.99 2.25
C MET A 125 13.72 -6.20 2.68
N SER A 126 15.00 -6.00 2.97
CA SER A 126 15.87 -7.09 3.47
C SER A 126 15.38 -7.62 4.81
N LEU A 127 14.99 -6.75 5.74
CA LEU A 127 14.40 -7.13 7.02
C LEU A 127 13.06 -7.85 6.82
N HIS A 128 12.25 -7.43 5.85
CA HIS A 128 11.01 -8.12 5.49
C HIS A 128 11.27 -9.56 5.00
N PHE A 129 12.31 -9.76 4.19
CA PHE A 129 12.75 -11.11 3.81
C PHE A 129 13.25 -11.90 5.02
N VAL A 130 13.99 -11.28 5.94
CA VAL A 130 14.45 -11.96 7.16
C VAL A 130 13.28 -12.48 7.99
N ILE A 131 12.23 -11.67 8.21
CA ILE A 131 11.09 -12.12 9.03
C ILE A 131 10.26 -13.23 8.37
N ILE A 132 10.32 -13.38 7.04
CA ILE A 132 9.60 -14.41 6.28
C ILE A 132 10.43 -15.68 6.08
N TYR A 133 11.73 -15.58 5.85
CA TYR A 133 12.57 -16.70 5.41
C TYR A 133 13.57 -17.22 6.46
N VAL A 134 13.75 -16.53 7.59
CA VAL A 134 14.68 -16.94 8.64
C VAL A 134 13.91 -17.49 9.84
N ASP A 135 13.91 -18.81 10.00
CA ASP A 135 13.46 -19.47 11.23
C ASP A 135 14.29 -18.92 12.41
N PRO A 136 13.71 -18.41 13.52
CA PRO A 136 12.37 -18.65 14.10
C PRO A 136 11.33 -17.53 13.88
N MET A 137 11.64 -16.52 13.06
CA MET A 137 10.82 -15.31 12.96
C MET A 137 9.38 -15.55 12.49
N PRO A 138 9.11 -16.40 11.45
CA PRO A 138 7.75 -16.61 10.96
C PRO A 138 6.81 -17.20 12.02
N MET A 139 7.33 -17.99 12.97
CA MET A 139 6.55 -18.54 14.08
C MET A 139 6.06 -17.44 15.04
N ILE A 140 6.89 -16.42 15.30
CA ILE A 140 6.55 -15.31 16.20
C ILE A 140 5.55 -14.36 15.54
N PHE A 141 5.75 -14.04 14.26
CA PHE A 141 4.91 -13.09 13.52
C PHE A 141 3.70 -13.72 12.83
N LYS A 142 3.50 -15.04 12.97
CA LYS A 142 2.48 -15.83 12.26
C LYS A 142 2.54 -15.62 10.74
N LEU A 143 3.75 -15.70 10.19
CA LEU A 143 4.03 -15.57 8.76
C LEU A 143 4.41 -16.92 8.16
N THR A 144 4.39 -16.99 6.83
CA THR A 144 4.85 -18.16 6.08
C THR A 144 5.59 -17.75 4.82
N HIS A 145 6.34 -18.67 4.25
CA HIS A 145 7.10 -18.46 3.04
C HIS A 145 6.16 -18.16 1.85
N LEU A 146 6.51 -17.14 1.06
CA LEU A 146 5.79 -16.82 -0.17
C LEU A 146 6.51 -17.40 -1.39
N ASN A 147 5.75 -18.07 -2.25
CA ASN A 147 6.21 -18.53 -3.57
C ASN A 147 6.26 -17.37 -4.56
N VAL A 148 6.92 -17.59 -5.70
CA VAL A 148 7.06 -16.58 -6.78
C VAL A 148 5.70 -16.10 -7.28
N GLU A 149 4.72 -16.99 -7.44
CA GLU A 149 3.37 -16.63 -7.87
C GLU A 149 2.70 -15.61 -6.93
N LYS A 150 2.78 -15.89 -5.62
CA LYS A 150 2.27 -15.00 -4.57
C LYS A 150 2.98 -13.64 -4.59
N TRP A 151 4.30 -13.65 -4.77
CA TRP A 151 5.07 -12.41 -4.95
C TRP A 151 4.65 -11.61 -6.19
N MET A 152 4.31 -12.27 -7.29
CA MET A 152 3.79 -11.59 -8.47
C MET A 152 2.46 -10.90 -8.19
N VAL A 153 1.58 -11.50 -7.37
CA VAL A 153 0.34 -10.85 -6.92
C VAL A 153 0.64 -9.66 -6.02
N VAL A 154 1.56 -9.79 -5.06
CA VAL A 154 2.01 -8.69 -4.20
C VAL A 154 2.48 -7.51 -5.06
N LEU A 155 3.38 -7.75 -6.02
CA LEU A 155 3.90 -6.68 -6.88
C LEU A 155 2.81 -6.06 -7.76
N LYS A 156 1.88 -6.85 -8.32
CA LYS A 156 0.76 -6.35 -9.14
C LYS A 156 -0.20 -5.47 -8.34
N LEU A 157 -0.44 -5.81 -7.07
CA LEU A 157 -1.29 -5.03 -6.18
C LEU A 157 -0.58 -3.81 -5.57
N SER A 158 0.75 -3.80 -5.50
CA SER A 158 1.49 -2.68 -4.92
C SER A 158 1.90 -1.63 -5.95
N PHE A 159 2.32 -2.04 -7.15
CA PHE A 159 2.84 -1.11 -8.17
C PHE A 159 1.89 0.04 -8.57
N PRO A 160 0.56 -0.16 -8.68
CA PRO A 160 -0.34 0.92 -9.10
C PRO A 160 -0.39 2.11 -8.13
N VAL A 161 0.09 2.00 -6.89
CA VAL A 161 0.16 3.14 -5.96
C VAL A 161 1.05 4.28 -6.51
N ILE A 162 2.11 3.93 -7.24
CA ILE A 162 2.99 4.91 -7.90
C ILE A 162 2.22 5.67 -8.97
N LEU A 163 1.44 4.95 -9.79
CA LEU A 163 0.63 5.57 -10.83
C LEU A 163 -0.46 6.47 -10.24
N ILE A 164 -1.14 6.03 -9.18
CA ILE A 164 -2.16 6.84 -8.50
C ILE A 164 -1.53 8.14 -7.98
N ASP A 165 -0.40 8.08 -7.29
CA ASP A 165 0.27 9.27 -6.77
C ASP A 165 0.78 10.20 -7.87
N GLU A 166 1.34 9.65 -8.95
CA GLU A 166 1.80 10.44 -10.10
C GLU A 166 0.65 11.18 -10.80
N VAL A 167 -0.51 10.54 -10.95
CA VAL A 167 -1.72 11.18 -11.48
C VAL A 167 -2.18 12.30 -10.55
N LEU A 168 -2.20 12.07 -9.23
CA LEU A 168 -2.58 13.10 -8.25
C LEU A 168 -1.62 14.29 -8.25
N LYS A 169 -0.30 14.04 -8.36
CA LYS A 169 0.70 15.09 -8.52
C LYS A 169 0.54 15.84 -9.85
N PHE A 170 0.20 15.15 -10.92
CA PHE A 170 -0.05 15.78 -12.22
C PHE A 170 -1.27 16.70 -12.17
N VAL A 171 -2.35 16.30 -11.50
CA VAL A 171 -3.53 17.16 -11.30
C VAL A 171 -3.18 18.38 -10.46
N ALA A 172 -2.40 18.19 -9.38
CA ALA A 172 -1.96 19.28 -8.51
C ALA A 172 -1.20 20.36 -9.29
N ARG A 173 -0.21 19.96 -10.09
CA ARG A 173 0.62 20.89 -10.86
C ARG A 173 -0.15 21.66 -11.92
N ASN A 174 -1.02 20.99 -12.68
CA ASN A 174 -1.65 21.61 -13.85
C ASN A 174 -2.92 22.39 -13.52
N TYR A 175 -3.67 21.98 -12.49
CA TYR A 175 -4.99 22.56 -12.21
C TYR A 175 -5.07 23.33 -10.90
N LEU A 176 -4.25 23.00 -9.90
CA LEU A 176 -4.32 23.66 -8.59
C LEU A 176 -3.27 24.74 -8.42
N GLU A 177 -2.00 24.47 -8.73
CA GLU A 177 -0.94 25.50 -8.67
C GLU A 177 -1.24 26.66 -9.63
N VAL A 178 -1.70 26.35 -10.86
CA VAL A 178 -2.13 27.36 -11.85
C VAL A 178 -3.35 28.15 -11.37
N ALA A 179 -4.31 27.51 -10.70
CA ALA A 179 -5.49 28.21 -10.18
C ALA A 179 -5.13 29.16 -9.04
N ASP A 180 -4.22 28.75 -8.15
CA ASP A 180 -3.78 29.58 -7.03
C ASP A 180 -2.96 30.78 -7.50
N ASP A 181 -2.06 30.59 -8.48
CA ASP A 181 -1.32 31.71 -9.11
C ASP A 181 -2.26 32.74 -9.75
N ASN A 182 -3.33 32.29 -10.42
CA ASN A 182 -4.35 33.18 -11.01
C ASN A 182 -5.21 33.90 -9.95
N LEU A 183 -5.47 33.27 -8.79
CA LEU A 183 -6.19 33.91 -7.69
C LEU A 183 -5.32 34.95 -6.98
N VAL A 184 -4.03 34.65 -6.80
CA VAL A 184 -3.07 35.59 -6.25
C VAL A 184 -2.94 36.79 -7.18
N SER A 185 -2.71 36.60 -8.49
CA SER A 185 -2.59 37.73 -9.44
C SER A 185 -3.81 38.64 -9.40
N LYS A 186 -5.02 38.07 -9.38
CA LYS A 186 -6.29 38.82 -9.32
C LYS A 186 -6.53 39.58 -8.00
N LYS A 187 -5.83 39.23 -6.92
CA LYS A 187 -5.93 39.91 -5.63
C LYS A 187 -5.06 41.17 -5.55
N TRP A 188 -4.10 41.31 -6.47
CA TRP A 188 -3.16 42.43 -6.52
C TRP A 188 -3.40 43.38 -7.71
N ASP A 189 -4.46 43.14 -8.50
CA ASP A 189 -5.06 44.07 -9.46
C ASP A 189 -6.25 44.82 -8.82
#